data_AF-A0A520B9X3-F1
#
_entry.id   AF-A0A520B9X3-F1
#
_cell.length_a   1.000
_cell.length_b   1.000
_cell.length_c   1.000
_cell.angle_alpha   90.00
_cell.angle_beta   90.00
_cell.angle_gamma   90.00
#
_symmetry.space_group_name_H-M   'P 1'
#
loop_
_entity.id
_entity.type
_entity.pdbx_description
1 polymer ?
#
loop_
_entity_poly.entity_id
_entity_poly.type
_entity_poly.pdbx_seq_one_letter_code
_entity_poly.pdbx_strand_id
1 'polypeptide(L)'
;MKSFNWRTSLVFCVSFFAVFLAEIAVNIACGPEQDPYDYYVSYFHNNVQGDDYTPFAFNEMVNLYSDEEVEDEGEINSEEWAKYLSVKKEDVYQIMYNADSLTSVKLARLSAKSYNNLPDSLKQNSFVQSLLKNESALKYFLFAKSCEPLAIANYDSWNPAPRDSGLMEKKAEEALANAKAEKDQFLKLRYAYQAIRMQHYAGYYGEAQTTYEQLIEPINSNSSIKGWAMAIYAGAVRYLGNPDKGAYLFSKVFASNPERRVQAYKNYFYTGASLDETLKFARNKGEKANIFAINSFGNPSPDLNGLEKVYDNDPTSLITGALLTREV
;
A
#
# COMPACT_ATOMS: atom_id res chain seq x y z
N MET A 1 -65.94 -33.20 -14.69
CA MET A 1 -64.74 -32.80 -13.91
C MET A 1 -63.52 -33.17 -14.75
N LYS A 2 -62.76 -32.18 -15.26
CA LYS A 2 -61.51 -32.46 -15.98
C LYS A 2 -60.47 -32.94 -14.96
N SER A 3 -59.88 -34.11 -15.17
CA SER A 3 -58.85 -34.64 -14.29
C SER A 3 -57.63 -33.71 -14.32
N PHE A 4 -57.17 -33.34 -13.14
CA PHE A 4 -56.01 -32.47 -13.00
C PHE A 4 -54.75 -33.27 -13.39
N ASN A 5 -54.01 -32.79 -14.39
CA ASN A 5 -52.79 -33.46 -14.85
C ASN A 5 -51.65 -33.10 -13.90
N TRP A 6 -51.34 -34.02 -12.98
CA TRP A 6 -50.32 -33.84 -11.94
C TRP A 6 -48.94 -33.45 -12.51
N ARG A 7 -48.61 -33.86 -13.75
CA ARG A 7 -47.35 -33.47 -14.40
C ARG A 7 -47.31 -31.99 -14.70
N THR A 8 -48.42 -31.42 -15.17
CA THR A 8 -48.53 -29.99 -15.45
C THR A 8 -48.46 -29.17 -14.16
N SER A 9 -49.06 -29.67 -13.07
CA SER A 9 -48.96 -29.03 -11.75
C SER A 9 -47.54 -29.09 -11.19
N LEU A 10 -46.85 -30.22 -11.37
CA LEU A 10 -45.47 -30.37 -10.91
C LEU A 10 -44.53 -29.41 -11.66
N VAL A 11 -44.66 -29.34 -12.99
CA VAL A 11 -43.89 -28.39 -13.83
C VAL A 11 -44.16 -26.95 -13.39
N PHE A 12 -45.44 -26.59 -13.18
CA PHE A 12 -45.79 -25.26 -12.69
C PHE A 12 -45.18 -24.95 -11.33
N CYS A 13 -45.28 -25.88 -10.35
CA CYS A 13 -44.69 -25.68 -9.04
C CYS A 13 -43.16 -25.53 -9.11
N VAL A 14 -42.47 -26.39 -9.86
CA VAL A 14 -41.00 -26.30 -10.00
C VAL A 14 -40.58 -25.01 -10.69
N SER A 15 -41.27 -24.60 -11.76
CA SER A 15 -40.99 -23.33 -12.42
C SER A 15 -41.29 -22.12 -11.53
N PHE A 16 -42.38 -22.17 -10.74
CA PHE A 16 -42.71 -21.11 -9.78
C PHE A 16 -41.65 -21.00 -8.70
N PHE A 17 -41.22 -22.12 -8.10
CA PHE A 17 -40.15 -22.12 -7.11
C PHE A 17 -38.80 -21.68 -7.70
N ALA A 18 -38.47 -22.09 -8.92
CA ALA A 18 -37.25 -21.66 -9.59
C ALA A 18 -37.21 -20.14 -9.80
N VAL A 19 -38.32 -19.54 -10.25
CA VAL A 19 -38.41 -18.08 -10.45
C VAL A 19 -38.43 -17.34 -9.10
N PHE A 20 -39.25 -17.80 -8.15
CA PHE A 20 -39.41 -17.15 -6.85
C PHE A 20 -38.11 -17.20 -6.01
N LEU A 21 -37.38 -18.32 -6.05
CA LEU A 21 -36.12 -18.46 -5.30
C LEU A 21 -34.91 -17.86 -6.03
N ALA A 22 -34.95 -17.75 -7.37
CA ALA A 22 -33.91 -17.05 -8.12
C ALA A 22 -33.85 -15.56 -7.76
N GLU A 23 -35.01 -14.93 -7.53
CA GLU A 23 -35.07 -13.53 -7.09
C GLU A 23 -34.44 -13.35 -5.69
N ILE A 24 -34.64 -14.31 -4.78
CA ILE A 24 -34.01 -14.30 -3.45
C ILE A 24 -32.49 -14.43 -3.58
N ALA A 25 -32.00 -15.31 -4.46
CA ALA A 25 -30.57 -15.46 -4.70
C ALA A 25 -29.95 -14.18 -5.30
N VAL A 26 -30.66 -13.48 -6.20
CA VAL A 26 -30.21 -12.20 -6.76
C VAL A 26 -30.21 -11.08 -5.72
N ASN A 27 -31.22 -11.00 -4.85
CA ASN A 27 -31.27 -10.01 -3.77
C ASN A 27 -30.24 -10.29 -2.65
N ILE A 28 -29.91 -11.55 -2.38
CA ILE A 28 -28.81 -11.89 -1.45
C ILE A 28 -27.45 -11.57 -2.09
N ALA A 29 -27.31 -11.74 -3.42
CA ALA A 29 -26.09 -11.39 -4.14
C ALA A 29 -25.90 -9.87 -4.29
N CYS A 30 -26.98 -9.10 -4.33
CA CYS A 30 -27.01 -7.64 -4.27
C CYS A 30 -27.56 -7.19 -2.92
N GLY A 31 -26.85 -7.54 -1.85
CA GLY A 31 -27.16 -6.97 -0.53
C GLY A 31 -27.12 -5.45 -0.62
N PRO A 32 -28.00 -4.71 0.08
CA PRO A 32 -27.93 -3.26 0.09
C PRO A 32 -26.53 -2.86 0.55
N GLU A 33 -25.78 -2.16 -0.30
CA GLU A 33 -24.65 -1.37 0.20
C GLU A 33 -25.24 -0.44 1.25
N GLN A 34 -24.66 -0.48 2.44
CA GLN A 34 -25.05 0.40 3.51
C GLN A 34 -24.74 1.81 3.03
N ASP A 35 -25.76 2.53 2.57
CA ASP A 35 -25.62 3.93 2.18
C ASP A 35 -25.03 4.65 3.39
N PRO A 36 -23.83 5.24 3.29
CA PRO A 36 -23.18 5.90 4.42
C PRO A 36 -23.96 7.14 4.87
N TYR A 37 -24.96 7.60 4.11
CA TYR A 37 -25.77 8.79 4.43
C TYR A 37 -24.91 10.03 4.77
N ASP A 38 -23.67 10.08 4.28
CA ASP A 38 -22.68 11.12 4.54
C ASP A 38 -22.84 12.33 3.60
N TYR A 39 -23.83 12.30 2.71
CA TYR A 39 -24.23 13.38 1.81
C TYR A 39 -25.13 14.43 2.46
N TYR A 40 -25.59 14.22 3.70
CA TYR A 40 -26.31 15.26 4.41
C TYR A 40 -25.36 16.39 4.78
N VAL A 41 -25.84 17.64 4.67
CA VAL A 41 -25.05 18.82 4.99
C VAL A 41 -24.65 18.77 6.47
N SER A 42 -23.38 18.52 6.73
CA SER A 42 -22.74 18.70 8.03
C SER A 42 -22.13 20.10 8.10
N TYR A 43 -22.38 20.79 9.22
CA TYR A 43 -21.69 22.05 9.56
C TYR A 43 -20.47 21.81 10.47
N PHE A 44 -20.14 20.54 10.73
CA PHE A 44 -18.97 20.15 11.49
C PHE A 44 -17.78 19.95 10.55
N HIS A 45 -16.75 20.77 10.74
CA HIS A 45 -15.47 20.62 10.04
C HIS A 45 -14.62 19.56 10.75
N ASN A 46 -14.63 18.34 10.22
CA ASN A 46 -13.91 17.19 10.79
C ASN A 46 -12.41 17.15 10.44
N ASN A 47 -11.89 18.16 9.73
CA ASN A 47 -10.49 18.28 9.31
C ASN A 47 -9.82 19.59 9.77
N VAL A 48 -10.30 20.21 10.86
CA VAL A 48 -9.77 21.49 11.39
C VAL A 48 -8.26 21.51 11.69
N GLN A 49 -7.62 20.34 11.72
CA GLN A 49 -6.19 20.16 12.02
C GLN A 49 -5.35 19.87 10.77
N GLY A 50 -5.96 19.84 9.58
CA GLY A 50 -5.33 19.54 8.31
C GLY A 50 -5.84 18.25 7.68
N ASP A 51 -5.42 18.01 6.42
CA ASP A 51 -5.95 16.93 5.59
C ASP A 51 -5.17 15.60 5.75
N ASP A 52 -4.06 15.59 6.49
CA ASP A 52 -3.17 14.43 6.65
C ASP A 52 -3.93 13.19 7.17
N TYR A 53 -4.92 13.37 8.04
CA TYR A 53 -5.69 12.27 8.63
C TYR A 53 -7.13 12.20 8.09
N THR A 54 -7.41 12.83 6.94
CA THR A 54 -8.74 12.80 6.30
C THR A 54 -9.35 11.39 6.18
N PRO A 55 -8.59 10.32 5.82
CA PRO A 55 -9.13 8.96 5.78
C PRO A 55 -9.70 8.46 7.12
N PHE A 56 -9.26 9.06 8.23
CA PHE A 56 -9.65 8.73 9.60
C PHE A 56 -10.57 9.77 10.24
N ALA A 57 -10.98 10.79 9.47
CA ALA A 57 -11.90 11.82 9.95
C ALA A 57 -13.19 11.18 10.46
N PHE A 58 -13.83 11.84 11.44
CA PHE A 58 -15.05 11.32 12.03
C PHE A 58 -16.16 11.18 10.98
N ASN A 59 -16.76 9.99 10.94
CA ASN A 59 -17.98 9.67 10.22
C ASN A 59 -18.74 8.60 11.02
N GLU A 60 -20.00 8.84 11.35
CA GLU A 60 -20.83 7.96 12.19
C GLU A 60 -21.14 6.61 11.52
N MET A 61 -21.02 6.53 10.20
CA MET A 61 -21.60 5.43 9.40
C MET A 61 -20.56 4.49 8.78
N VAL A 62 -19.28 4.87 8.77
CA VAL A 62 -18.19 4.07 8.19
C VAL A 62 -16.97 4.01 9.11
N ASN A 63 -16.22 2.90 9.04
CA ASN A 63 -15.03 2.71 9.86
C ASN A 63 -13.88 3.65 9.47
N LEU A 64 -13.71 3.89 8.17
CA LEU A 64 -12.80 4.89 7.60
C LEU A 64 -13.63 5.83 6.73
N TYR A 65 -13.35 7.13 6.82
CA TYR A 65 -14.00 8.13 5.97
C TYR A 65 -13.62 7.96 4.50
N SER A 66 -12.39 7.52 4.24
CA SER A 66 -11.93 7.13 2.91
C SER A 66 -10.96 5.97 3.01
N ASP A 67 -11.00 5.09 2.02
CA ASP A 67 -10.02 4.01 1.85
C ASP A 67 -8.82 4.45 1.00
N GLU A 68 -8.83 5.68 0.49
CA GLU A 68 -7.76 6.26 -0.31
C GLU A 68 -6.65 6.84 0.57
N GLU A 69 -5.41 6.72 0.10
CA GLU A 69 -4.26 7.37 0.74
C GLU A 69 -4.27 8.88 0.41
N VAL A 70 -3.79 9.71 1.34
CA VAL A 70 -3.78 11.17 1.17
C VAL A 70 -2.73 11.63 0.17
N GLU A 71 -1.60 10.92 0.13
CA GLU A 71 -0.50 11.20 -0.80
C GLU A 71 -0.33 10.04 -1.79
N ASP A 72 0.10 10.37 -3.01
CA ASP A 72 0.34 9.38 -4.06
C ASP A 72 1.80 8.88 -4.02
N GLU A 73 1.96 7.55 -3.94
CA GLU A 73 3.27 6.89 -3.95
C GLU A 73 4.10 7.28 -5.18
N GLY A 74 3.45 7.40 -6.34
CA GLY A 74 4.10 7.73 -7.60
C GLY A 74 4.62 9.15 -7.64
N GLU A 75 3.87 10.12 -7.11
CA GLU A 75 4.26 11.51 -6.96
C GLU A 75 5.50 11.64 -6.06
N ILE A 76 5.48 11.00 -4.87
CA ILE A 76 6.61 10.98 -3.94
C ILE A 76 7.84 10.35 -4.57
N ASN A 77 7.69 9.19 -5.21
CA ASN A 77 8.81 8.53 -5.89
C ASN A 77 9.40 9.42 -6.99
N SER A 78 8.52 10.10 -7.74
CA SER A 78 8.91 10.96 -8.85
C SER A 78 9.67 12.19 -8.38
N GLU A 79 9.30 12.76 -7.22
CA GLU A 79 10.04 13.86 -6.58
C GLU A 79 11.45 13.45 -6.19
N GLU A 80 11.61 12.28 -5.57
CA GLU A 80 12.91 11.77 -5.17
C GLU A 80 13.83 11.56 -6.38
N TRP A 81 13.31 10.97 -7.46
CA TRP A 81 14.04 10.76 -8.71
C TRP A 81 14.36 12.08 -9.42
N ALA A 82 13.41 13.01 -9.45
CA ALA A 82 13.59 14.33 -10.02
C ALA A 82 14.73 15.08 -9.34
N LYS A 83 14.77 15.03 -7.99
CA LYS A 83 15.86 15.58 -7.19
C LYS A 83 17.18 14.86 -7.46
N TYR A 84 17.20 13.53 -7.45
CA TYR A 84 18.41 12.72 -7.65
C TYR A 84 19.06 12.96 -9.02
N LEU A 85 18.26 13.07 -10.09
CA LEU A 85 18.74 13.24 -11.46
C LEU A 85 18.72 14.68 -11.96
N SER A 86 18.24 15.63 -11.14
CA SER A 86 18.04 17.05 -11.50
C SER A 86 17.18 17.22 -12.77
N VAL A 87 16.00 16.60 -12.77
CA VAL A 87 15.03 16.60 -13.88
C VAL A 87 13.65 17.06 -13.41
N LYS A 88 12.70 17.21 -14.34
CA LYS A 88 11.32 17.56 -14.00
C LYS A 88 10.61 16.37 -13.36
N LYS A 89 9.85 16.62 -12.29
CA LYS A 89 9.03 15.61 -11.60
C LYS A 89 8.01 14.97 -12.54
N GLU A 90 7.34 15.79 -13.34
CA GLU A 90 6.29 15.38 -14.27
C GLU A 90 6.84 14.42 -15.33
N ASP A 91 8.07 14.66 -15.78
CA ASP A 91 8.77 13.79 -16.73
C ASP A 91 9.10 12.42 -16.12
N VAL A 92 9.43 12.36 -14.82
CA VAL A 92 9.62 11.09 -14.10
C VAL A 92 8.30 10.36 -13.98
N TYR A 93 7.25 11.04 -13.50
CA TYR A 93 5.93 10.45 -13.28
C TYR A 93 5.35 9.87 -14.57
N GLN A 94 5.46 10.61 -15.67
CA GLN A 94 5.04 10.16 -16.99
C GLN A 94 5.70 8.84 -17.40
N ILE A 95 7.00 8.68 -17.13
CA ILE A 95 7.78 7.51 -17.57
C ILE A 95 7.63 6.33 -16.62
N MET A 96 7.52 6.58 -15.31
CA MET A 96 7.44 5.52 -14.31
C MET A 96 6.02 4.99 -14.13
N TYR A 97 5.02 5.87 -14.10
CA TYR A 97 3.66 5.55 -13.65
C TYR A 97 2.59 5.73 -14.73
N ASN A 98 2.78 6.64 -15.69
CA ASN A 98 1.77 6.95 -16.72
C ASN A 98 2.16 6.47 -18.13
N ALA A 99 3.09 5.52 -18.23
CA ALA A 99 3.54 4.97 -19.50
C ALA A 99 2.57 3.89 -19.99
N ASP A 100 2.02 4.07 -21.19
CA ASP A 100 1.21 3.02 -21.84
C ASP A 100 2.04 1.75 -22.12
N SER A 101 1.36 0.67 -22.50
CA SER A 101 2.02 -0.62 -22.74
C SER A 101 3.07 -0.57 -23.87
N LEU A 102 2.84 0.21 -24.93
CA LEU A 102 3.78 0.33 -26.05
C LEU A 102 5.04 1.09 -25.64
N THR A 103 4.86 2.14 -24.86
CA THR A 103 5.91 2.97 -24.27
C THR A 103 6.73 2.15 -23.30
N SER A 104 6.06 1.38 -22.43
CA SER A 104 6.72 0.47 -21.47
C SER A 104 7.61 -0.56 -22.17
N VAL A 105 7.16 -1.16 -23.28
CA VAL A 105 7.98 -2.09 -24.08
C VAL A 105 9.23 -1.42 -24.66
N LYS A 106 9.14 -0.16 -25.09
CA LYS A 106 10.29 0.61 -25.58
C LYS A 106 11.25 0.95 -24.44
N LEU A 107 10.72 1.38 -23.29
CA LEU A 107 11.50 1.75 -22.10
C LEU A 107 12.24 0.56 -21.49
N ALA A 108 11.66 -0.64 -21.54
CA ALA A 108 12.32 -1.88 -21.10
C ALA A 108 13.59 -2.23 -21.90
N ARG A 109 13.81 -1.57 -23.05
CA ARG A 109 14.99 -1.73 -23.93
C ARG A 109 15.75 -0.42 -24.10
N LEU A 110 15.57 0.53 -23.18
CA LEU A 110 16.20 1.84 -23.23
C LEU A 110 17.72 1.70 -23.19
N SER A 111 18.39 2.30 -24.17
CA SER A 111 19.85 2.33 -24.29
C SER A 111 20.26 3.48 -25.21
N ALA A 112 21.54 3.86 -25.19
CA ALA A 112 22.07 4.86 -26.11
C ALA A 112 21.85 4.47 -27.59
N LYS A 113 21.85 3.16 -27.91
CA LYS A 113 21.60 2.66 -29.28
C LYS A 113 20.14 2.76 -29.69
N SER A 114 19.20 2.53 -28.76
CA SER A 114 17.76 2.58 -29.05
C SER A 114 17.20 4.00 -29.03
N TYR A 115 17.94 4.99 -28.53
CA TYR A 115 17.51 6.39 -28.41
C TYR A 115 16.96 6.99 -29.72
N ASN A 116 17.65 6.77 -30.84
CA ASN A 116 17.23 7.32 -32.14
C ASN A 116 15.88 6.77 -32.62
N ASN A 117 15.49 5.58 -32.15
CA ASN A 117 14.23 4.92 -32.50
C ASN A 117 13.08 5.26 -31.53
N LEU A 118 13.33 6.10 -30.51
CA LEU A 118 12.29 6.56 -29.61
C LEU A 118 11.41 7.64 -30.27
N PRO A 119 10.10 7.70 -29.95
CA PRO A 119 9.25 8.83 -30.28
C PRO A 119 9.81 10.14 -29.72
N ASP A 120 9.50 11.26 -30.37
CA ASP A 120 10.00 12.58 -29.97
C ASP A 120 9.62 12.97 -28.54
N SER A 121 8.42 12.56 -28.08
CA SER A 121 7.99 12.75 -26.69
C SER A 121 8.96 12.13 -25.67
N LEU A 122 9.46 10.92 -25.93
CA LEU A 122 10.44 10.26 -25.06
C LEU A 122 11.84 10.83 -25.22
N LYS A 123 12.21 11.30 -26.42
CA LYS A 123 13.51 11.95 -26.65
C LYS A 123 13.61 13.28 -25.92
N GLN A 124 12.51 14.03 -25.82
CA GLN A 124 12.46 15.34 -25.17
C GLN A 124 12.26 15.26 -23.65
N ASN A 125 11.83 14.11 -23.14
CA ASN A 125 11.64 13.88 -21.71
C ASN A 125 12.99 13.92 -20.95
N SER A 126 13.08 14.81 -19.95
CA SER A 126 14.33 15.08 -19.23
C SER A 126 14.80 13.89 -18.39
N PHE A 127 13.88 13.08 -17.87
CA PHE A 127 14.21 11.86 -17.13
C PHE A 127 14.85 10.81 -18.05
N VAL A 128 14.28 10.55 -19.24
CA VAL A 128 14.86 9.63 -20.24
C VAL A 128 16.27 10.07 -20.64
N GLN A 129 16.45 11.37 -20.91
CA GLN A 129 17.78 11.91 -21.24
C GLN A 129 18.79 11.74 -20.09
N SER A 130 18.36 11.94 -18.85
CA SER A 130 19.23 11.82 -17.68
C SER A 130 19.60 10.37 -17.37
N LEU A 131 18.64 9.43 -17.51
CA LEU A 131 18.92 7.99 -17.44
C LEU A 131 20.00 7.59 -18.44
N LEU A 132 19.90 8.02 -19.70
CA LEU A 132 20.88 7.67 -20.74
C LEU A 132 22.29 8.23 -20.48
N LYS A 133 22.43 9.23 -19.61
CA LYS A 133 23.71 9.81 -19.20
C LYS A 133 24.26 9.20 -17.90
N ASN A 134 23.44 8.48 -17.14
CA ASN A 134 23.80 7.89 -15.85
C ASN A 134 23.60 6.36 -15.91
N GLU A 135 24.70 5.63 -16.15
CA GLU A 135 24.67 4.18 -16.36
C GLU A 135 24.08 3.41 -15.15
N SER A 136 24.45 3.77 -13.92
CA SER A 136 23.90 3.12 -12.71
C SER A 136 22.40 3.36 -12.58
N ALA A 137 21.93 4.59 -12.83
CA ALA A 137 20.50 4.91 -12.78
C ALA A 137 19.71 4.18 -13.88
N LEU A 138 20.24 4.13 -15.11
CA LEU A 138 19.63 3.37 -16.20
C LEU A 138 19.57 1.88 -15.88
N LYS A 139 20.67 1.31 -15.36
CA LYS A 139 20.71 -0.11 -14.95
C LYS A 139 19.66 -0.40 -13.88
N TYR A 140 19.51 0.46 -12.88
CA TYR A 140 18.45 0.31 -11.88
C TYR A 140 17.07 0.42 -12.50
N PHE A 141 16.82 1.45 -13.33
CA PHE A 141 15.53 1.67 -13.97
C PHE A 141 15.08 0.45 -14.78
N LEU A 142 15.97 -0.09 -15.62
CA LEU A 142 15.70 -1.30 -16.40
C LEU A 142 15.43 -2.51 -15.51
N PHE A 143 16.19 -2.65 -14.42
CA PHE A 143 15.97 -3.70 -13.44
C PHE A 143 14.60 -3.58 -12.77
N ALA A 144 14.23 -2.39 -12.28
CA ALA A 144 12.94 -2.13 -11.66
C ALA A 144 11.77 -2.42 -12.62
N LYS A 145 11.87 -1.97 -13.89
CA LYS A 145 10.90 -2.29 -14.95
C LYS A 145 10.77 -3.80 -15.18
N SER A 146 11.86 -4.56 -15.03
CA SER A 146 11.81 -6.03 -15.13
C SER A 146 11.12 -6.73 -13.94
N CYS A 147 11.01 -6.06 -12.78
CA CYS A 147 10.30 -6.56 -11.60
C CYS A 147 8.80 -6.22 -11.62
N GLU A 148 8.38 -5.17 -12.31
CA GLU A 148 6.98 -4.69 -12.32
C GLU A 148 5.94 -5.79 -12.61
N PRO A 149 6.10 -6.66 -13.64
CA PRO A 149 5.12 -7.70 -13.93
C PRO A 149 4.96 -8.76 -12.82
N LEU A 150 5.96 -8.91 -11.95
CA LEU A 150 5.93 -9.80 -10.79
C LEU A 150 5.29 -9.10 -9.59
N ALA A 151 5.51 -7.79 -9.50
CA ALA A 151 5.07 -6.99 -8.37
C ALA A 151 3.59 -6.59 -8.45
N ILE A 152 3.00 -6.65 -9.64
CA ILE A 152 1.58 -6.43 -9.91
C ILE A 152 0.93 -7.79 -10.14
N ALA A 153 0.06 -8.22 -9.21
CA ALA A 153 -0.79 -9.38 -9.46
C ALA A 153 -2.05 -8.91 -10.18
N ASN A 154 -2.41 -9.54 -11.31
CA ASN A 154 -3.76 -9.40 -11.85
C ASN A 154 -4.72 -9.98 -10.82
N TYR A 155 -5.44 -9.09 -10.13
CA TYR A 155 -6.34 -9.46 -9.05
C TYR A 155 -7.65 -9.95 -9.66
N ASP A 156 -7.82 -11.27 -9.71
CA ASP A 156 -9.09 -11.94 -9.91
C ASP A 156 -9.45 -12.66 -8.61
N SER A 157 -10.40 -12.10 -7.85
CA SER A 157 -10.85 -12.66 -6.56
C SER A 157 -11.45 -14.07 -6.70
N TRP A 158 -11.94 -14.42 -7.90
CA TRP A 158 -12.57 -15.71 -8.17
C TRP A 158 -11.56 -16.75 -8.62
N ASN A 159 -10.50 -16.33 -9.29
CA ASN A 159 -9.45 -17.21 -9.78
C ASN A 159 -8.06 -16.57 -9.62
N PRO A 160 -7.52 -16.50 -8.39
CA PRO A 160 -6.23 -15.87 -8.15
C PRO A 160 -5.13 -16.66 -8.86
N ALA A 161 -4.49 -16.04 -9.87
CA ALA A 161 -3.35 -16.65 -10.53
C ALA A 161 -2.19 -16.83 -9.54
N PRO A 162 -1.55 -18.01 -9.52
CA PRO A 162 -0.40 -18.23 -8.66
C PRO A 162 0.75 -17.31 -9.07
N ARG A 163 1.49 -16.81 -8.08
CA ARG A 163 2.71 -16.02 -8.32
C ARG A 163 3.84 -16.93 -8.78
N ASP A 164 4.66 -16.44 -9.71
CA ASP A 164 5.91 -17.12 -10.12
C ASP A 164 7.00 -16.89 -9.07
N SER A 165 6.94 -17.66 -7.98
CA SER A 165 7.87 -17.55 -6.86
C SER A 165 9.33 -17.81 -7.28
N GLY A 166 9.55 -18.71 -8.24
CA GLY A 166 10.89 -19.03 -8.75
C GLY A 166 11.51 -17.87 -9.54
N LEU A 167 10.73 -17.15 -10.34
CA LEU A 167 11.22 -15.95 -11.02
C LEU A 167 11.40 -14.77 -10.05
N MET A 168 10.52 -14.63 -9.06
CA MET A 168 10.68 -13.65 -7.98
C MET A 168 11.95 -13.90 -7.16
N GLU A 169 12.26 -15.15 -6.82
CA GLU A 169 13.49 -15.52 -6.13
C GLU A 169 14.73 -15.09 -6.92
N LYS A 170 14.79 -15.44 -8.20
CA LYS A 170 15.89 -15.01 -9.10
C LYS A 170 16.03 -13.49 -9.14
N LYS A 171 14.91 -12.76 -9.19
CA LYS A 171 14.93 -11.29 -9.17
C LYS A 171 15.36 -10.73 -7.83
N ALA A 172 15.01 -11.37 -6.72
CA ALA A 172 15.51 -11.01 -5.41
C ALA A 172 17.03 -11.20 -5.31
N GLU A 173 17.56 -12.33 -5.77
CA GLU A 173 19.00 -12.60 -5.80
C GLU A 173 19.77 -11.58 -6.65
N GLU A 174 19.24 -11.26 -7.85
CA GLU A 174 19.79 -10.22 -8.73
C GLU A 174 19.78 -8.85 -8.03
N ALA A 175 18.68 -8.48 -7.37
CA ALA A 175 18.58 -7.24 -6.59
C ALA A 175 19.59 -7.19 -5.45
N LEU A 176 19.77 -8.28 -4.69
CA LEU A 176 20.73 -8.36 -3.60
C LEU A 176 22.17 -8.20 -4.08
N ALA A 177 22.53 -8.87 -5.19
CA ALA A 177 23.86 -8.74 -5.79
C ALA A 177 24.12 -7.30 -6.24
N ASN A 178 23.13 -6.67 -6.89
CA ASN A 178 23.22 -5.27 -7.30
C ASN A 178 23.31 -4.32 -6.10
N ALA A 179 22.49 -4.50 -5.05
CA ALA A 179 22.53 -3.68 -3.84
C ALA A 179 23.90 -3.74 -3.14
N LYS A 180 24.52 -4.91 -3.06
CA LYS A 180 25.85 -5.09 -2.44
C LYS A 180 26.96 -4.46 -3.27
N ALA A 181 26.85 -4.49 -4.60
CA ALA A 181 27.84 -3.92 -5.51
C ALA A 181 27.68 -2.40 -5.69
N GLU A 182 26.48 -1.86 -5.50
CA GLU A 182 26.18 -0.45 -5.69
C GLU A 182 26.86 0.42 -4.62
N LYS A 183 27.42 1.55 -5.04
CA LYS A 183 28.07 2.52 -4.16
C LYS A 183 27.16 3.70 -3.85
N ASP A 184 26.30 4.06 -4.80
CA ASP A 184 25.33 5.12 -4.61
C ASP A 184 24.25 4.70 -3.60
N GLN A 185 24.05 5.50 -2.54
CA GLN A 185 23.14 5.13 -1.45
C GLN A 185 21.66 5.18 -1.89
N PHE A 186 21.32 6.07 -2.82
CA PHE A 186 19.96 6.19 -3.35
C PHE A 186 19.58 4.95 -4.15
N LEU A 187 20.45 4.50 -5.07
CA LEU A 187 20.25 3.30 -5.86
C LEU A 187 20.38 2.01 -5.03
N LYS A 188 21.29 1.96 -4.06
CA LYS A 188 21.46 0.82 -3.15
C LYS A 188 20.18 0.53 -2.36
N LEU A 189 19.60 1.56 -1.73
CA LEU A 189 18.34 1.42 -0.99
C LEU A 189 17.23 0.87 -1.89
N ARG A 190 17.18 1.37 -3.13
CA ARG A 190 16.17 1.00 -4.11
C ARG A 190 16.34 -0.43 -4.65
N TYR A 191 17.56 -0.91 -4.83
CA TYR A 191 17.81 -2.33 -5.10
C TYR A 191 17.41 -3.20 -3.91
N ALA A 192 17.79 -2.82 -2.69
CA ALA A 192 17.42 -3.56 -1.48
C ALA A 192 15.90 -3.62 -1.29
N TYR A 193 15.18 -2.54 -1.62
CA TYR A 193 13.72 -2.50 -1.61
C TYR A 193 13.10 -3.48 -2.63
N GLN A 194 13.64 -3.57 -3.84
CA GLN A 194 13.18 -4.57 -4.81
C GLN A 194 13.46 -6.00 -4.32
N ALA A 195 14.61 -6.24 -3.67
CA ALA A 195 14.93 -7.54 -3.09
C ALA A 195 13.90 -7.97 -2.03
N ILE A 196 13.66 -7.14 -1.00
CA ILE A 196 12.71 -7.46 0.07
C ILE A 196 11.28 -7.65 -0.48
N ARG A 197 10.88 -6.83 -1.46
CA ARG A 197 9.56 -6.93 -2.09
C ARG A 197 9.40 -8.27 -2.81
N MET A 198 10.36 -8.68 -3.62
CA MET A 198 10.31 -9.96 -4.33
C MET A 198 10.35 -11.15 -3.37
N GLN A 199 11.19 -11.11 -2.33
CA GLN A 199 11.26 -12.16 -1.31
C GLN A 199 9.93 -12.33 -0.58
N HIS A 200 9.37 -11.24 -0.05
CA HIS A 200 8.09 -11.29 0.64
C HIS A 200 6.97 -11.76 -0.29
N TYR A 201 6.95 -11.30 -1.54
CA TYR A 201 5.89 -11.64 -2.49
C TYR A 201 5.91 -13.11 -2.92
N ALA A 202 7.08 -13.74 -2.85
CA ALA A 202 7.28 -15.16 -3.10
C ALA A 202 7.17 -16.03 -1.84
N GLY A 203 6.94 -15.44 -0.65
CA GLY A 203 6.78 -16.16 0.62
C GLY A 203 8.09 -16.44 1.38
N TYR A 204 9.22 -15.92 0.91
CA TYR A 204 10.54 -16.03 1.55
C TYR A 204 10.70 -15.00 2.68
N TYR A 205 9.91 -15.14 3.75
CA TYR A 205 9.81 -14.13 4.80
C TYR A 205 11.10 -13.99 5.64
N GLY A 206 11.84 -15.08 5.87
CA GLY A 206 13.10 -15.05 6.62
C GLY A 206 14.19 -14.27 5.88
N GLU A 207 14.23 -14.45 4.57
CA GLU A 207 15.11 -13.73 3.64
C GLU A 207 14.71 -12.26 3.55
N ALA A 208 13.40 -11.96 3.46
CA ALA A 208 12.89 -10.60 3.49
C ALA A 208 13.29 -9.86 4.78
N GLN A 209 13.14 -10.51 5.95
CA GLN A 209 13.61 -9.99 7.22
C GLN A 209 15.12 -9.71 7.20
N THR A 210 15.91 -10.67 6.73
CA THR A 210 17.38 -10.53 6.66
C THR A 210 17.78 -9.37 5.75
N THR A 211 17.14 -9.22 4.59
CA THR A 211 17.38 -8.11 3.66
C THR A 211 17.10 -6.76 4.32
N TYR A 212 15.99 -6.63 5.05
CA TYR A 212 15.68 -5.39 5.75
C TYR A 212 16.75 -5.03 6.77
N GLU A 213 17.03 -5.96 7.70
CA GLU A 213 17.92 -5.73 8.84
C GLU A 213 19.37 -5.48 8.40
N GLN A 214 19.84 -6.15 7.34
CA GLN A 214 21.23 -6.05 6.89
C GLN A 214 21.48 -4.96 5.85
N LEU A 215 20.50 -4.68 4.96
CA LEU A 215 20.72 -3.80 3.81
C LEU A 215 19.91 -2.52 3.82
N ILE A 216 18.76 -2.47 4.50
CA ILE A 216 17.85 -1.30 4.45
C ILE A 216 17.93 -0.49 5.74
N GLU A 217 17.81 -1.16 6.89
CA GLU A 217 17.84 -0.50 8.21
C GLU A 217 19.12 0.34 8.41
N PRO A 218 20.34 -0.17 8.07
CA PRO A 218 21.58 0.58 8.28
C PRO A 218 21.77 1.79 7.36
N ILE A 219 20.98 1.92 6.28
CA ILE A 219 21.11 3.05 5.35
C ILE A 219 20.50 4.30 6.01
N ASN A 220 21.32 5.32 6.26
CA ASN A 220 20.84 6.61 6.71
C ASN A 220 20.26 7.40 5.53
N SER A 221 18.95 7.39 5.38
CA SER A 221 18.22 8.06 4.31
C SER A 221 16.84 8.49 4.80
N ASN A 222 16.37 9.63 4.31
CA ASN A 222 15.02 10.15 4.55
C ASN A 222 14.04 9.77 3.42
N SER A 223 14.44 8.85 2.53
CA SER A 223 13.58 8.40 1.43
C SER A 223 12.37 7.63 1.95
N SER A 224 11.19 7.88 1.38
CA SER A 224 9.93 7.22 1.73
C SER A 224 9.99 5.70 1.52
N ILE A 225 10.88 5.24 0.63
CA ILE A 225 11.14 3.81 0.41
C ILE A 225 11.58 3.07 1.67
N LYS A 226 12.24 3.74 2.63
CA LYS A 226 12.53 3.10 3.91
C LYS A 226 11.24 2.71 4.64
N GLY A 227 10.22 3.57 4.62
CA GLY A 227 8.89 3.27 5.14
C GLY A 227 8.20 2.15 4.36
N TRP A 228 8.30 2.16 3.02
CA TRP A 228 7.72 1.10 2.18
C TRP A 228 8.37 -0.26 2.45
N ALA A 229 9.69 -0.28 2.62
CA ALA A 229 10.42 -1.47 3.02
C ALA A 229 10.03 -1.92 4.43
N MET A 230 9.81 -0.99 5.36
CA MET A 230 9.37 -1.28 6.73
C MET A 230 7.99 -1.93 6.74
N ALA A 231 7.06 -1.49 5.87
CA ALA A 231 5.74 -2.12 5.75
C ALA A 231 5.85 -3.58 5.28
N ILE A 232 6.72 -3.86 4.31
CA ILE A 232 6.98 -5.23 3.83
C ILE A 232 7.66 -6.07 4.92
N TYR A 233 8.62 -5.49 5.64
CA TYR A 233 9.29 -6.12 6.77
C TYR A 233 8.31 -6.45 7.90
N ALA A 234 7.38 -5.55 8.23
CA ALA A 234 6.34 -5.77 9.22
C ALA A 234 5.47 -6.99 8.85
N GLY A 235 5.11 -7.12 7.57
CA GLY A 235 4.44 -8.30 7.02
C GLY A 235 5.25 -9.59 7.23
N ALA A 236 6.54 -9.58 6.85
CA ALA A 236 7.43 -10.73 7.03
C ALA A 236 7.53 -11.15 8.51
N VAL A 237 7.73 -10.18 9.42
CA VAL A 237 7.82 -10.41 10.87
C VAL A 237 6.55 -11.04 11.42
N ARG A 238 5.38 -10.57 10.97
CA ARG A 238 4.08 -11.18 11.31
C ARG A 238 4.01 -12.64 10.84
N TYR A 239 4.35 -12.92 9.58
CA TYR A 239 4.32 -14.28 9.04
C TYR A 239 5.31 -15.24 9.71
N LEU A 240 6.40 -14.71 10.27
CA LEU A 240 7.38 -15.46 11.06
C LEU A 240 6.94 -15.67 12.52
N GLY A 241 5.70 -15.34 12.87
CA GLY A 241 5.11 -15.64 14.18
C GLY A 241 5.32 -14.56 15.23
N ASN A 242 5.62 -13.32 14.84
CA ASN A 242 5.71 -12.19 15.77
C ASN A 242 4.73 -11.07 15.38
N PRO A 243 3.41 -11.29 15.54
CA PRO A 243 2.39 -10.32 15.16
C PRO A 243 2.52 -9.00 15.92
N ASP A 244 2.90 -9.02 17.20
CA ASP A 244 3.03 -7.82 18.04
C ASP A 244 4.16 -6.90 17.55
N LYS A 245 5.31 -7.46 17.18
CA LYS A 245 6.39 -6.68 16.53
C LYS A 245 5.95 -6.17 15.16
N GLY A 246 5.19 -6.98 14.40
CA GLY A 246 4.60 -6.56 13.12
C GLY A 246 3.68 -5.35 13.27
N ALA A 247 2.77 -5.38 14.24
CA ALA A 247 1.87 -4.28 14.57
C ALA A 247 2.64 -3.02 14.97
N TYR A 248 3.66 -3.16 15.81
CA TYR A 248 4.53 -2.05 16.17
C TYR A 248 5.17 -1.40 14.93
N LEU A 249 5.70 -2.20 14.01
CA LEU A 249 6.30 -1.68 12.77
C LEU A 249 5.25 -0.98 11.88
N PHE A 250 4.05 -1.53 11.75
CA PHE A 250 2.95 -0.87 11.03
C PHE A 250 2.54 0.46 11.69
N SER A 251 2.54 0.55 13.01
CA SER A 251 2.27 1.83 13.70
C SER A 251 3.28 2.92 13.35
N LYS A 252 4.53 2.54 13.07
CA LYS A 252 5.55 3.48 12.61
C LYS A 252 5.29 3.95 11.18
N VAL A 253 4.97 3.03 10.28
CA VAL A 253 4.62 3.36 8.89
C VAL A 253 3.38 4.25 8.85
N PHE A 254 2.35 3.94 9.63
CA PHE A 254 1.15 4.76 9.78
C PHE A 254 1.47 6.22 10.13
N ALA A 255 2.41 6.43 11.06
CA ALA A 255 2.80 7.76 11.46
C ALA A 255 3.65 8.49 10.41
N SER A 256 4.59 7.80 9.74
CA SER A 256 5.61 8.44 8.90
C SER A 256 5.34 8.45 7.39
N ASN A 257 4.38 7.67 6.89
CA ASN A 257 4.17 7.46 5.45
C ASN A 257 2.71 7.71 5.05
N PRO A 258 2.31 8.97 4.80
CA PRO A 258 0.95 9.33 4.39
C PRO A 258 0.44 8.57 3.16
N GLU A 259 1.33 8.20 2.23
CA GLU A 259 1.06 7.41 1.03
C GLU A 259 0.84 5.92 1.28
N ARG A 260 0.98 5.47 2.53
CA ARG A 260 0.74 4.07 2.96
C ARG A 260 0.03 3.99 4.31
N ARG A 261 -0.59 5.09 4.75
CA ARG A 261 -1.14 5.20 6.10
C ARG A 261 -2.35 4.29 6.28
N VAL A 262 -3.29 4.32 5.33
CA VAL A 262 -4.46 3.44 5.31
C VAL A 262 -4.04 1.98 5.17
N GLN A 263 -3.08 1.68 4.30
CA GLN A 263 -2.50 0.35 4.18
C GLN A 263 -1.89 -0.13 5.51
N ALA A 264 -1.10 0.70 6.18
CA ALA A 264 -0.47 0.37 7.44
C ALA A 264 -1.50 0.17 8.56
N TYR A 265 -2.54 1.01 8.61
CA TYR A 265 -3.68 0.86 9.50
C TYR A 265 -4.38 -0.49 9.32
N LYS A 266 -4.77 -0.84 8.09
CA LYS A 266 -5.43 -2.13 7.82
C LYS A 266 -4.54 -3.31 8.24
N ASN A 267 -3.27 -3.27 7.86
CA ASN A 267 -2.33 -4.34 8.19
C ASN A 267 -2.00 -4.43 9.70
N TYR A 268 -2.01 -3.30 10.41
CA TYR A 268 -1.89 -3.28 11.88
C TYR A 268 -2.96 -4.17 12.50
N PHE A 269 -4.23 -4.00 12.13
CA PHE A 269 -5.32 -4.82 12.67
C PHE A 269 -5.31 -6.26 12.15
N TYR A 270 -4.89 -6.49 10.89
CA TYR A 270 -4.72 -7.85 10.35
C TYR A 270 -3.59 -8.66 11.02
N THR A 271 -2.75 -8.03 11.84
CA THR A 271 -1.81 -8.76 12.69
C THR A 271 -2.52 -9.56 13.79
N GLY A 272 -3.68 -9.07 14.27
CA GLY A 272 -4.34 -9.61 15.46
C GLY A 272 -3.57 -9.37 16.77
N ALA A 273 -2.58 -8.48 16.76
CA ALA A 273 -1.78 -8.15 17.93
C ALA A 273 -2.60 -7.42 19.01
N SER A 274 -2.20 -7.59 20.27
CA SER A 274 -2.79 -6.82 21.36
C SER A 274 -2.09 -5.47 21.53
N LEU A 275 -2.83 -4.46 22.01
CA LEU A 275 -2.26 -3.15 22.33
C LEU A 275 -1.11 -3.26 23.34
N ASP A 276 -1.31 -4.00 24.44
CA ASP A 276 -0.33 -4.13 25.52
C ASP A 276 0.96 -4.80 25.07
N GLU A 277 0.88 -5.88 24.27
CA GLU A 277 2.07 -6.54 23.73
C GLU A 277 2.79 -5.66 22.70
N THR A 278 2.04 -4.93 21.86
CA THR A 278 2.61 -4.00 20.88
C THR A 278 3.37 -2.86 21.56
N LEU A 279 2.82 -2.30 22.65
CA LEU A 279 3.45 -1.23 23.43
C LEU A 279 4.82 -1.60 24.01
N LYS A 280 5.11 -2.89 24.23
CA LYS A 280 6.41 -3.36 24.73
C LYS A 280 7.56 -3.09 23.75
N PHE A 281 7.27 -2.89 22.47
CA PHE A 281 8.28 -2.59 21.46
C PHE A 281 8.59 -1.09 21.31
N ALA A 282 7.74 -0.22 21.84
CA ALA A 282 7.91 1.23 21.73
C ALA A 282 9.13 1.70 22.55
N ARG A 283 10.01 2.47 21.90
CA ARG A 283 11.29 2.91 22.47
C ARG A 283 11.23 4.33 23.04
N ASN A 284 10.25 5.12 22.63
CA ASN A 284 10.08 6.50 23.06
C ASN A 284 8.60 6.88 23.11
N LYS A 285 8.31 8.09 23.62
CA LYS A 285 6.94 8.57 23.77
C LYS A 285 6.22 8.73 22.42
N GLY A 286 6.88 9.25 21.38
CA GLY A 286 6.27 9.37 20.04
C GLY A 286 5.83 8.02 19.48
N GLU A 287 6.65 6.97 19.63
CA GLU A 287 6.26 5.61 19.21
C GLU A 287 5.08 5.07 20.03
N LYS A 288 5.00 5.38 21.33
CA LYS A 288 3.81 5.04 22.15
C LYS A 288 2.58 5.80 21.66
N ALA A 289 2.70 7.09 21.38
CA ALA A 289 1.61 7.91 20.85
C ALA A 289 1.06 7.33 19.55
N ASN A 290 1.93 6.90 18.63
CA ASN A 290 1.52 6.26 17.37
C ASN A 290 0.74 4.96 17.59
N ILE A 291 1.16 4.12 18.55
CA ILE A 291 0.46 2.89 18.89
C ILE A 291 -0.90 3.19 19.52
N PHE A 292 -0.98 4.12 20.49
CA PHE A 292 -2.27 4.49 21.06
C PHE A 292 -3.20 5.04 19.97
N ALA A 293 -2.69 5.94 19.14
CA ALA A 293 -3.45 6.55 18.06
C ALA A 293 -4.05 5.56 17.07
N ILE A 294 -3.23 4.64 16.55
CA ILE A 294 -3.72 3.67 15.55
C ILE A 294 -4.80 2.76 16.14
N ASN A 295 -4.75 2.45 17.45
CA ASN A 295 -5.81 1.71 18.13
C ASN A 295 -7.06 2.58 18.34
N SER A 296 -6.91 3.84 18.74
CA SER A 296 -8.04 4.76 18.92
C SER A 296 -8.77 5.05 17.61
N PHE A 297 -8.07 5.16 16.48
CA PHE A 297 -8.72 5.24 15.17
C PHE A 297 -9.50 3.96 14.80
N GLY A 298 -9.09 2.80 15.31
CA GLY A 298 -9.81 1.53 15.16
C GLY A 298 -10.95 1.34 16.15
N ASN A 299 -11.14 2.26 17.10
CA ASN A 299 -12.30 2.26 17.98
C ASN A 299 -13.46 3.01 17.30
N PRO A 300 -14.61 2.36 17.06
CA PRO A 300 -15.77 3.01 16.48
C PRO A 300 -16.53 3.89 17.49
N SER A 301 -16.24 3.76 18.80
CA SER A 301 -16.83 4.57 19.85
C SER A 301 -15.88 5.70 20.30
N PRO A 302 -16.40 6.77 20.91
CA PRO A 302 -15.56 7.78 21.58
C PRO A 302 -14.53 7.13 22.53
N ASP A 303 -13.28 7.58 22.45
CA ASP A 303 -12.13 7.04 23.16
C ASP A 303 -11.28 8.16 23.81
N LEU A 304 -11.90 8.90 24.72
CA LEU A 304 -11.22 9.94 25.53
C LEU A 304 -9.95 9.42 26.21
N ASN A 305 -9.93 8.17 26.68
CA ASN A 305 -8.74 7.58 27.30
C ASN A 305 -7.61 7.43 26.27
N GLY A 306 -7.89 6.89 25.09
CA GLY A 306 -6.93 6.81 24.00
C GLY A 306 -6.40 8.18 23.59
N LEU A 307 -7.28 9.18 23.44
CA LEU A 307 -6.90 10.56 23.18
C LEU A 307 -5.97 11.13 24.27
N GLU A 308 -6.31 10.94 25.55
CA GLU A 308 -5.45 11.34 26.68
C GLU A 308 -4.07 10.67 26.60
N LYS A 309 -4.02 9.37 26.28
CA LYS A 309 -2.74 8.66 26.10
C LYS A 309 -1.91 9.21 24.95
N VAL A 310 -2.53 9.57 23.83
CA VAL A 310 -1.82 10.20 22.71
C VAL A 310 -1.30 11.57 23.14
N TYR A 311 -2.14 12.41 23.75
CA TYR A 311 -1.78 13.75 24.21
C TYR A 311 -0.64 13.74 25.26
N ASP A 312 -0.68 12.84 26.23
CA ASP A 312 0.36 12.72 27.27
C ASP A 312 1.73 12.31 26.71
N ASN A 313 1.73 11.61 25.58
CA ASN A 313 2.95 11.11 24.94
C ASN A 313 3.47 12.07 23.86
N ASP A 314 2.60 12.67 23.06
CA ASP A 314 2.95 13.63 22.01
C ASP A 314 1.86 14.70 21.82
N PRO A 315 1.83 15.74 22.67
CA PRO A 315 0.78 16.77 22.64
C PRO A 315 0.85 17.69 21.41
N THR A 316 1.97 17.66 20.67
CA THR A 316 2.19 18.47 19.47
C THR A 316 1.79 17.76 18.18
N SER A 317 1.40 16.48 18.27
CA SER A 317 1.03 15.69 17.11
C SER A 317 -0.30 16.14 16.52
N LEU A 318 -0.37 16.25 15.19
CA LEU A 318 -1.63 16.47 14.47
C LEU A 318 -2.65 15.34 14.73
N ILE A 319 -2.15 14.16 15.13
CA ILE A 319 -2.99 13.01 15.50
C ILE A 319 -3.91 13.33 16.67
N THR A 320 -3.44 14.06 17.69
CA THR A 320 -4.28 14.46 18.83
C THR A 320 -5.48 15.25 18.34
N GLY A 321 -5.25 16.17 17.42
CA GLY A 321 -6.30 16.98 16.82
C GLY A 321 -7.28 16.15 16.01
N ALA A 322 -6.78 15.21 15.19
CA ALA A 322 -7.62 14.29 14.43
C ALA A 322 -8.50 13.41 15.34
N LEU A 323 -7.94 12.86 16.42
CA LEU A 323 -8.70 12.07 17.40
C LEU A 323 -9.72 12.91 18.16
N LEU A 324 -9.40 14.15 18.54
CA LEU A 324 -10.33 15.05 19.22
C LEU A 324 -11.63 15.26 18.43
N THR A 325 -11.56 15.31 17.09
CA THR A 325 -12.76 15.45 16.25
C THR A 325 -13.67 14.22 16.25
N ARG A 326 -13.21 13.08 16.79
CA ARG A 326 -13.98 11.83 16.91
C ARG A 326 -14.68 11.67 18.26
N GLU A 327 -14.47 12.61 19.19
CA GLU A 327 -15.05 12.61 20.53
C GLU A 327 -16.34 13.46 20.65
N VAL A 328 -16.97 13.77 19.52
CA VAL A 328 -18.15 14.65 19.41
C VAL A 328 -19.49 13.93 19.53
#